data_AF-A0A2H5AV62-F1
#
_entry.id   AF-A0A2H5AV62-F1
#
_cell.length_a   1.000
_cell.length_b   1.000
_cell.length_c   1.000
_cell.angle_alpha   90.00
_cell.angle_beta   90.00
_cell.angle_gamma   90.00
#
_symmetry.space_group_name_H-M   'P 1'
#
loop_
_entity.id
_entity.type
_entity.pdbx_description
1 polymer ?
#
loop_
_entity_poly.entity_id
_entity_poly.type
_entity_poly.pdbx_seq_one_letter_code
_entity_poly.pdbx_strand_id
1 'polypeptide(L)'
;MPGVRLDPDLLRRSWYLADWRDHGAVIRRVLPQLAEALTDRGSESYRYGREIGAALARADWPQWPAQQAAAVREFLHAYWIHALLGPEPVDPGGALALCVEASGVLAPWLADWAALDHPVVDAHLEEAVDQWDYDLLVDKLPWLTDHDERTEEALATELAAWFTRHAPARLKARQVPDDLLQRLRLFGLPGPARYSDPHWPGYTY
;
A
#
# COMPACT_ATOMS: atom_id res chain seq x y z
N MET A 1 3.44 31.97 -10.13
CA MET A 1 2.20 31.86 -9.33
C MET A 1 2.16 30.48 -8.66
N PRO A 2 2.09 30.38 -7.32
CA PRO A 2 1.60 29.17 -6.65
C PRO A 2 0.12 28.95 -7.01
N GLY A 3 -0.33 27.71 -7.21
CA GLY A 3 -1.76 27.38 -7.38
C GLY A 3 -2.32 27.40 -8.81
N VAL A 4 -1.49 27.55 -9.85
CA VAL A 4 -1.96 27.29 -11.23
C VAL A 4 -2.04 25.78 -11.43
N ARG A 5 -3.20 25.29 -11.87
CA ARG A 5 -3.40 23.88 -12.23
C ARG A 5 -2.45 23.52 -13.36
N LEU A 6 -1.62 22.51 -13.14
CA LEU A 6 -0.72 21.98 -14.15
C LEU A 6 -1.51 21.17 -15.17
N ASP A 7 -1.01 21.15 -16.39
CA ASP A 7 -1.43 20.16 -17.37
C ASP A 7 -1.18 18.74 -16.80
N PRO A 8 -2.08 17.75 -17.02
CA PRO A 8 -1.93 16.40 -16.48
C PRO A 8 -0.59 15.74 -16.82
N ASP A 9 -0.06 15.92 -18.03
CA ASP A 9 1.24 15.35 -18.41
C ASP A 9 2.38 16.03 -17.64
N LEU A 10 2.28 17.34 -17.41
CA LEU A 10 3.26 18.06 -16.62
C LEU A 10 3.22 17.66 -15.13
N LEU A 11 2.01 17.45 -14.58
CA LEU A 11 1.86 16.91 -13.23
C LEU A 11 2.48 15.51 -13.15
N ARG A 12 2.21 14.63 -14.12
CA ARG A 12 2.80 13.29 -14.19
C ARG A 12 4.32 13.30 -14.22
N ARG A 13 4.91 14.14 -15.08
CA ARG A 13 6.38 14.30 -15.20
C ARG A 13 7.03 14.79 -13.91
N SER A 14 6.32 15.53 -13.07
CA SER A 14 6.87 16.07 -11.82
C SER A 14 7.30 14.99 -10.83
N TRP A 15 6.61 13.86 -10.79
CA TRP A 15 6.93 12.71 -9.93
C TRP A 15 7.59 11.55 -10.66
N TYR A 16 7.31 11.39 -11.96
CA TYR A 16 7.84 10.29 -12.76
C TYR A 16 9.30 10.50 -13.21
N LEU A 17 9.68 11.74 -13.56
CA LEU A 17 11.05 12.02 -14.01
C LEU A 17 11.97 12.25 -12.81
N ALA A 18 13.14 11.60 -12.83
CA ALA A 18 14.15 11.72 -11.78
C ALA A 18 15.23 12.77 -12.08
N ASP A 19 15.19 13.44 -13.24
CA ASP A 19 16.22 14.36 -13.72
C ASP A 19 16.07 15.81 -13.21
N TRP A 20 15.09 16.06 -12.33
CA TRP A 20 14.94 17.35 -11.69
C TRP A 20 16.12 17.66 -10.77
N ARG A 21 16.77 18.81 -10.99
CA ARG A 21 17.90 19.28 -10.17
C ARG A 21 17.58 19.35 -8.67
N ASP A 22 16.34 19.66 -8.32
CA ASP A 22 15.81 19.65 -6.95
C ASP A 22 14.42 19.01 -6.95
N HIS A 23 14.39 17.67 -6.97
CA HIS A 23 13.15 16.89 -6.94
C HIS A 23 12.31 17.22 -5.69
N GLY A 24 12.95 17.44 -4.54
CA GLY A 24 12.30 17.84 -3.29
C GLY A 24 11.50 19.14 -3.41
N ALA A 25 12.06 20.17 -4.06
CA ALA A 25 11.34 21.41 -4.32
C ALA A 25 10.19 21.24 -5.32
N VAL A 26 10.36 20.40 -6.34
CA VAL A 26 9.30 20.11 -7.33
C VAL A 26 8.12 19.43 -6.65
N ILE A 27 8.33 18.34 -5.93
CA ILE A 27 7.27 17.59 -5.25
C ILE A 27 6.54 18.48 -4.24
N ARG A 28 7.25 19.25 -3.41
CA ARG A 28 6.63 20.22 -2.48
C ARG A 28 5.71 21.19 -3.17
N ARG A 29 6.08 21.65 -4.37
CA ARG A 29 5.31 22.64 -5.13
C ARG A 29 4.02 22.06 -5.70
N VAL A 30 4.04 20.79 -6.10
CA VAL A 30 2.89 20.13 -6.73
C VAL A 30 2.04 19.31 -5.74
N LEU A 31 2.49 19.16 -4.49
CA LEU A 31 1.85 18.31 -3.49
C LEU A 31 0.32 18.52 -3.37
N PRO A 32 -0.22 19.75 -3.33
CA PRO A 32 -1.68 19.93 -3.28
C PRO A 32 -2.40 19.33 -4.50
N GLN A 33 -1.83 19.49 -5.69
CA GLN A 33 -2.41 18.94 -6.93
C GLN A 33 -2.23 17.42 -7.01
N LEU A 34 -1.15 16.87 -6.45
CA LEU A 34 -0.98 15.42 -6.33
C LEU A 34 -1.99 14.81 -5.36
N ALA A 35 -2.27 15.45 -4.22
CA ALA A 35 -3.29 14.99 -3.28
C ALA A 35 -4.69 14.98 -3.93
N GLU A 36 -5.05 16.03 -4.68
CA GLU A 36 -6.28 16.04 -5.49
C GLU A 36 -6.29 14.91 -6.53
N ALA A 37 -5.18 14.73 -7.24
CA ALA A 37 -5.06 13.72 -8.30
C ALA A 37 -5.10 12.27 -7.77
N LEU A 38 -4.66 12.03 -6.54
CA LEU A 38 -4.74 10.73 -5.85
C LEU A 38 -6.15 10.42 -5.35
N THR A 39 -7.00 11.44 -5.16
CA THR A 39 -8.37 11.26 -4.66
C THR A 39 -9.41 11.29 -5.78
N ASP A 40 -9.05 11.80 -6.96
CA ASP A 40 -9.91 11.81 -8.16
C ASP A 40 -9.70 10.56 -9.02
N ARG A 41 -10.69 9.66 -9.06
CA ARG A 41 -10.65 8.46 -9.92
C ARG A 41 -10.55 8.75 -11.41
N GLY A 42 -10.96 9.94 -11.85
CA GLY A 42 -10.84 10.38 -13.24
C GLY A 42 -9.43 10.85 -13.60
N SER A 43 -8.55 11.02 -12.62
CA SER A 43 -7.17 11.45 -12.82
C SER A 43 -6.30 10.35 -13.40
N GLU A 44 -5.45 10.70 -14.36
CA GLU A 44 -4.41 9.79 -14.86
C GLU A 44 -3.44 9.34 -13.76
N SER A 45 -3.22 10.18 -12.74
CA SER A 45 -2.30 9.86 -11.64
C SER A 45 -2.90 8.92 -10.59
N TYR A 46 -4.22 8.69 -10.61
CA TYR A 46 -4.92 7.89 -9.60
C TYR A 46 -4.35 6.49 -9.44
N ARG A 47 -3.95 5.85 -10.56
CA ARG A 47 -3.44 4.47 -10.58
C ARG A 47 -1.96 4.35 -10.22
N TYR A 48 -1.27 5.47 -10.01
CA TYR A 48 0.18 5.50 -9.78
C TYR A 48 0.53 5.84 -8.34
N GLY A 49 -0.32 5.42 -7.40
CA GLY A 49 -0.13 5.72 -5.98
C GLY A 49 1.22 5.24 -5.45
N ARG A 50 1.61 4.02 -5.83
CA ARG A 50 2.91 3.41 -5.51
C ARG A 50 4.08 4.29 -6.00
N GLU A 51 4.06 4.67 -7.29
CA GLU A 51 5.12 5.48 -7.90
C GLU A 51 5.20 6.90 -7.29
N ILE A 52 4.05 7.46 -6.93
CA ILE A 52 3.96 8.75 -6.22
C ILE A 52 4.50 8.62 -4.80
N GLY A 53 4.23 7.52 -4.10
CA GLY A 53 4.84 7.20 -2.81
C GLY A 53 6.36 7.16 -2.90
N ALA A 54 6.90 6.42 -3.87
CA ALA A 54 8.34 6.36 -4.11
C ALA A 54 8.93 7.75 -4.47
N ALA A 55 8.20 8.58 -5.22
CA ALA A 55 8.62 9.95 -5.50
C ALA A 55 8.66 10.83 -4.23
N LEU A 56 7.71 10.67 -3.31
CA LEU A 56 7.74 11.35 -2.01
C LEU A 56 8.97 10.92 -1.21
N ALA A 57 9.27 9.62 -1.13
CA ALA A 57 10.45 9.13 -0.43
C ALA A 57 11.76 9.67 -1.04
N ARG A 58 11.90 9.65 -2.37
CA ARG A 58 13.05 10.25 -3.08
C ARG A 58 13.19 11.75 -2.83
N ALA A 59 12.06 12.42 -2.61
CA ALA A 59 12.02 13.84 -2.28
C ALA A 59 12.40 14.15 -0.81
N ASP A 60 12.68 13.11 -0.02
CA ASP A 60 13.07 13.18 1.40
C ASP A 60 12.08 14.01 2.24
N TRP A 61 10.79 13.75 2.01
CA TRP A 61 9.71 14.47 2.67
C TRP A 61 9.79 14.48 4.20
N PRO A 62 10.30 13.45 4.90
CA PRO A 62 10.43 13.50 6.36
C PRO A 62 11.40 14.59 6.84
N GLN A 63 12.37 15.00 6.01
CA GLN A 63 13.36 16.05 6.31
C GLN A 63 12.93 17.46 5.88
N TRP A 64 11.74 17.60 5.31
CA TRP A 64 11.19 18.92 4.98
C TRP A 64 10.91 19.76 6.24
N PRO A 65 10.67 21.08 6.08
CA PRO A 65 10.18 21.91 7.19
C PRO A 65 9.01 21.26 7.93
N ALA A 66 9.03 21.30 9.27
CA ALA A 66 8.17 20.49 10.13
C ALA A 66 6.68 20.53 9.77
N GLN A 67 6.14 21.70 9.42
CA GLN A 67 4.75 21.86 9.02
C GLN A 67 4.42 21.14 7.70
N GLN A 68 5.35 21.14 6.74
CA GLN A 68 5.18 20.46 5.45
C GLN A 68 5.25 18.95 5.63
N ALA A 69 6.23 18.45 6.39
CA ALA A 69 6.33 17.03 6.71
C ALA A 69 5.11 16.54 7.52
N ALA A 70 4.57 17.36 8.43
CA ALA A 70 3.34 17.05 9.16
C ALA A 70 2.14 16.93 8.21
N ALA A 71 1.98 17.87 7.27
CA ALA A 71 0.90 17.83 6.29
C ALA A 71 0.97 16.57 5.40
N VAL A 72 2.17 16.13 5.00
CA VAL A 72 2.34 14.86 4.26
C VAL A 72 1.91 13.66 5.11
N ARG A 73 2.35 13.58 6.37
CA ARG A 73 1.90 12.50 7.29
C ARG A 73 0.40 12.46 7.46
N GLU A 74 -0.20 13.62 7.73
CA GLU A 74 -1.65 13.75 7.91
C GLU A 74 -2.40 13.32 6.64
N PHE A 75 -1.92 13.71 5.46
CA PHE A 75 -2.48 13.27 4.19
C PHE A 75 -2.38 11.75 4.01
N LEU A 76 -1.21 11.16 4.20
CA LEU A 76 -1.01 9.71 4.04
C LEU A 76 -1.94 8.91 4.97
N HIS A 77 -2.05 9.33 6.22
CA HIS A 77 -2.93 8.66 7.18
C HIS A 77 -4.41 8.87 6.83
N ALA A 78 -4.83 10.09 6.49
CA ALA A 78 -6.21 10.35 6.06
C ALA A 78 -6.56 9.57 4.78
N TYR A 79 -5.64 9.48 3.83
CA TYR A 79 -5.81 8.72 2.59
C TYR A 79 -5.94 7.22 2.86
N TRP A 80 -5.10 6.67 3.74
CA TRP A 80 -5.16 5.27 4.15
C TRP A 80 -6.49 4.93 4.84
N ILE A 81 -6.90 5.73 5.83
CA ILE A 81 -8.18 5.54 6.53
C ILE A 81 -9.36 5.70 5.57
N HIS A 82 -9.28 6.65 4.63
CA HIS A 82 -10.31 6.83 3.61
C HIS A 82 -10.44 5.59 2.70
N ALA A 83 -9.31 4.99 2.29
CA ALA A 83 -9.32 3.76 1.50
C ALA A 83 -9.95 2.60 2.28
N LEU A 84 -9.57 2.41 3.55
CA LEU A 84 -10.10 1.35 4.40
C LEU A 84 -11.60 1.48 4.71
N LEU A 85 -12.13 2.71 4.77
CA LEU A 85 -13.55 2.95 5.06
C LEU A 85 -14.41 3.16 3.81
N GLY A 86 -13.79 3.30 2.64
CA GLY A 86 -14.46 3.53 1.36
C GLY A 86 -15.21 2.28 0.87
N PRO A 87 -16.51 2.37 0.55
CA PRO A 87 -17.28 1.24 0.02
C PRO A 87 -17.00 1.07 -1.47
N GLU A 88 -15.85 0.49 -1.79
CA GLU A 88 -15.42 0.05 -3.12
C GLU A 88 -15.47 1.06 -4.30
N PRO A 89 -14.72 0.78 -5.37
CA PRO A 89 -13.38 0.20 -5.36
C PRO A 89 -12.38 1.32 -5.02
N VAL A 90 -12.07 1.52 -3.74
CA VAL A 90 -10.75 2.08 -3.44
C VAL A 90 -9.88 0.86 -3.22
N ASP A 91 -9.01 0.57 -4.17
CA ASP A 91 -8.03 -0.52 -4.09
C ASP A 91 -7.17 -0.32 -2.82
N PRO A 92 -7.37 -1.13 -1.76
CA PRO A 92 -6.62 -0.99 -0.52
C PRO A 92 -5.14 -1.31 -0.72
N GLY A 93 -4.79 -2.14 -1.71
CA GLY A 93 -3.41 -2.48 -2.05
C GLY A 93 -2.67 -1.28 -2.62
N GLY A 94 -3.27 -0.58 -3.58
CA GLY A 94 -2.71 0.66 -4.11
C GLY A 94 -2.52 1.74 -3.05
N ALA A 95 -3.45 1.84 -2.09
CA ALA A 95 -3.33 2.81 -0.99
C ALA A 95 -2.25 2.43 0.03
N LEU A 96 -2.18 1.14 0.42
CA LEU A 96 -1.13 0.65 1.30
C LEU A 96 0.25 0.79 0.65
N ALA A 97 0.39 0.43 -0.63
CA ALA A 97 1.62 0.58 -1.39
C ALA A 97 2.08 2.04 -1.43
N LEU A 98 1.19 3.00 -1.71
CA LEU A 98 1.51 4.43 -1.65
C LEU A 98 2.09 4.80 -0.29
N CYS A 99 1.41 4.42 0.79
CA CYS A 99 1.82 4.75 2.16
C CYS A 99 3.16 4.14 2.53
N VAL A 100 3.38 2.86 2.21
CA VAL A 100 4.62 2.14 2.49
C VAL A 100 5.78 2.71 1.68
N GLU A 101 5.61 2.91 0.37
CA GLU A 101 6.67 3.48 -0.47
C GLU A 101 7.00 4.92 -0.05
N ALA A 102 6.01 5.70 0.39
CA ALA A 102 6.26 7.05 0.90
C ALA A 102 7.02 7.05 2.23
N SER A 103 6.69 6.16 3.16
CA SER A 103 7.26 6.17 4.52
C SER A 103 8.46 5.25 4.72
N GLY A 104 8.67 4.27 3.83
CA GLY A 104 9.66 3.20 3.97
C GLY A 104 9.37 2.22 5.12
N VAL A 105 8.15 2.21 5.65
CA VAL A 105 7.75 1.39 6.80
C VAL A 105 6.31 0.91 6.66
N LEU A 106 6.01 -0.27 7.19
CA LEU A 106 4.71 -0.92 7.08
C LEU A 106 3.90 -0.89 8.39
N ALA A 107 4.56 -1.11 9.52
CA ALA A 107 3.92 -1.27 10.84
C ALA A 107 2.85 -0.22 11.20
N PRO A 108 3.05 1.10 10.99
CA PRO A 108 2.04 2.09 11.37
C PRO A 108 0.71 1.90 10.62
N TRP A 109 0.78 1.59 9.32
CA TRP A 109 -0.39 1.43 8.46
C TRP A 109 -1.16 0.15 8.80
N LEU A 110 -0.44 -0.92 9.14
CA LEU A 110 -1.03 -2.17 9.63
C LEU A 110 -1.65 -2.03 11.02
N ALA A 111 -1.09 -1.18 11.87
CA ALA A 111 -1.67 -0.87 13.18
C ALA A 111 -3.02 -0.14 13.01
N ASP A 112 -3.11 0.81 12.09
CA ASP A 112 -4.37 1.49 11.74
C ASP A 112 -5.43 0.50 11.23
N TRP A 113 -5.04 -0.41 10.32
CA TRP A 113 -5.94 -1.42 9.76
C TRP A 113 -6.44 -2.39 10.84
N ALA A 114 -5.58 -2.77 11.78
CA ALA A 114 -5.94 -3.63 12.89
C ALA A 114 -6.86 -2.95 13.90
N ALA A 115 -6.74 -1.63 14.08
CA ALA A 115 -7.54 -0.85 15.03
C ALA A 115 -8.97 -0.58 14.55
N LEU A 116 -9.22 -0.66 13.23
CA LEU A 116 -10.53 -0.41 12.65
C LEU A 116 -11.41 -1.66 12.64
N ASP A 117 -12.38 -1.70 13.55
CA ASP A 117 -13.46 -2.68 13.61
C ASP A 117 -14.67 -2.18 12.81
N HIS A 118 -14.71 -2.53 11.52
CA HIS A 118 -15.77 -2.09 10.61
C HIS A 118 -16.01 -3.11 9.48
N PRO A 119 -17.26 -3.42 9.10
CA PRO A 119 -17.56 -4.44 8.10
C PRO A 119 -16.92 -4.23 6.73
N VAL A 120 -16.76 -2.96 6.29
CA VAL A 120 -16.08 -2.61 5.04
C VAL A 120 -14.58 -2.91 5.12
N VAL A 121 -13.97 -2.66 6.27
CA VAL A 121 -12.55 -2.95 6.50
C VAL A 121 -12.29 -4.46 6.48
N ASP A 122 -13.22 -5.24 7.02
CA ASP A 122 -13.15 -6.69 6.94
C ASP A 122 -13.39 -7.23 5.51
N ALA A 123 -14.19 -6.54 4.70
CA ALA A 123 -14.37 -6.87 3.28
C ALA A 123 -13.07 -6.63 2.49
N HIS A 124 -12.41 -5.50 2.74
CA HIS A 124 -11.09 -5.21 2.18
C HIS A 124 -10.03 -6.22 2.62
N LEU A 125 -10.15 -6.75 3.85
CA LEU A 125 -9.26 -7.80 4.33
C LEU A 125 -9.46 -9.13 3.59
N GLU A 126 -10.72 -9.47 3.31
CA GLU A 126 -11.08 -10.64 2.51
C GLU A 126 -10.55 -10.51 1.08
N GLU A 127 -10.80 -9.37 0.43
CA GLU A 127 -10.33 -9.07 -0.92
C GLU A 127 -8.79 -9.07 -1.01
N ALA A 128 -8.10 -8.48 -0.03
CA ALA A 128 -6.65 -8.48 0.01
C ALA A 128 -6.06 -9.89 0.14
N VAL A 129 -6.65 -10.79 0.94
CA VAL A 129 -6.17 -12.17 1.02
C VAL A 129 -6.36 -12.89 -0.31
N ASP A 130 -7.48 -12.67 -1.00
CA ASP A 130 -7.74 -13.31 -2.30
C ASP A 130 -6.82 -12.76 -3.41
N GLN A 131 -6.59 -11.45 -3.45
CA GLN A 131 -5.76 -10.82 -4.48
C GLN A 131 -4.25 -11.01 -4.26
N TRP A 132 -3.80 -11.06 -3.01
CA TRP A 132 -2.36 -11.06 -2.67
C TRP A 132 -1.82 -12.45 -2.36
N ASP A 133 -2.64 -13.50 -2.46
CA ASP A 133 -2.22 -14.86 -2.09
C ASP A 133 -1.00 -15.33 -2.87
N TYR A 134 -0.96 -15.07 -4.17
CA TYR A 134 0.12 -15.50 -5.05
C TYR A 134 1.46 -14.95 -4.58
N ASP A 135 1.54 -13.64 -4.36
CA ASP A 135 2.78 -12.96 -3.96
C ASP A 135 3.18 -13.32 -2.53
N LEU A 136 2.23 -13.32 -1.58
CA LEU A 136 2.52 -13.66 -0.18
C LEU A 136 2.91 -15.12 0.00
N LEU A 137 2.40 -16.04 -0.83
CA LEU A 137 2.80 -17.45 -0.80
C LEU A 137 4.23 -17.69 -1.32
N VAL A 138 4.85 -16.71 -2.00
CA VAL A 138 6.27 -16.74 -2.37
C VAL A 138 7.12 -15.72 -1.62
N ASP A 139 6.62 -15.25 -0.48
CA ASP A 139 7.33 -14.30 0.38
C ASP A 139 7.68 -12.98 -0.35
N LYS A 140 6.80 -12.53 -1.26
CA LYS A 140 6.91 -11.26 -1.99
C LYS A 140 5.83 -10.27 -1.58
N LEU A 141 6.10 -8.99 -1.83
CA LEU A 141 5.08 -7.95 -1.71
C LEU A 141 4.06 -8.07 -2.85
N PRO A 142 2.76 -7.80 -2.60
CA PRO A 142 1.74 -7.80 -3.64
C PRO A 142 1.78 -6.55 -4.55
N TRP A 143 2.85 -5.77 -4.46
CA TRP A 143 3.14 -4.66 -5.33
C TRP A 143 4.64 -4.59 -5.62
N LEU A 144 5.00 -3.96 -6.73
CA LEU A 144 6.40 -3.71 -7.08
C LEU A 144 6.99 -2.60 -6.21
N THR A 145 8.18 -2.82 -5.67
CA THR A 145 8.91 -1.84 -4.87
C THR A 145 10.28 -1.52 -5.47
N ASP A 146 10.78 -0.31 -5.22
CA ASP A 146 12.16 0.10 -5.56
C ASP A 146 13.14 -0.19 -4.40
N HIS A 147 12.65 -0.75 -3.29
CA HIS A 147 13.49 -1.19 -2.17
C HIS A 147 14.44 -2.32 -2.58
N ASP A 148 15.57 -2.45 -1.87
CA ASP A 148 16.46 -3.58 -2.05
C ASP A 148 15.79 -4.89 -1.59
N GLU A 149 16.27 -6.02 -2.13
CA GLU A 149 15.70 -7.36 -1.88
C GLU A 149 15.51 -7.66 -0.39
N ARG A 150 16.46 -7.25 0.47
CA ARG A 150 16.36 -7.50 1.91
C ARG A 150 15.24 -6.69 2.55
N THR A 151 15.08 -5.43 2.16
CA THR A 151 13.98 -4.59 2.64
C THR A 151 12.63 -5.13 2.15
N GLU A 152 12.54 -5.54 0.89
CA GLU A 152 11.33 -6.16 0.33
C GLU A 152 10.94 -7.44 1.09
N GLU A 153 11.89 -8.37 1.28
CA GLU A 153 11.68 -9.61 2.04
C GLU A 153 11.21 -9.33 3.48
N ALA A 154 11.76 -8.31 4.13
CA ALA A 154 11.37 -7.91 5.47
C ALA A 154 9.92 -7.38 5.53
N LEU A 155 9.54 -6.54 4.56
CA LEU A 155 8.18 -6.00 4.45
C LEU A 155 7.16 -7.10 4.12
N ALA A 156 7.50 -8.02 3.20
CA ALA A 156 6.65 -9.16 2.85
C ALA A 156 6.44 -10.09 4.05
N THR A 157 7.51 -10.39 4.79
CA THR A 157 7.46 -11.18 6.02
C THR A 157 6.59 -10.51 7.09
N GLU A 158 6.73 -9.19 7.28
CA GLU A 158 5.92 -8.42 8.21
C GLU A 158 4.44 -8.43 7.82
N LEU A 159 4.13 -8.26 6.52
CA LEU A 159 2.77 -8.30 5.99
C LEU A 159 2.12 -9.67 6.20
N ALA A 160 2.80 -10.76 5.82
CA ALA A 160 2.32 -12.12 6.03
C ALA A 160 2.10 -12.45 7.52
N ALA A 161 3.02 -12.03 8.39
CA ALA A 161 2.91 -12.20 9.84
C ALA A 161 1.72 -11.41 10.42
N TRP A 162 1.41 -10.23 9.88
CA TRP A 162 0.25 -9.46 10.28
C TRP A 162 -1.06 -10.12 9.86
N PHE A 163 -1.17 -10.55 8.59
CA PHE A 163 -2.36 -11.24 8.08
C PHE A 163 -2.67 -12.49 8.91
N THR A 164 -1.68 -13.35 9.13
CA THR A 164 -1.83 -14.59 9.90
C THR A 164 -2.28 -14.35 11.35
N ARG A 165 -1.94 -13.19 11.92
CA ARG A 165 -2.33 -12.80 13.28
C ARG A 165 -3.72 -12.16 13.34
N HIS A 166 -4.01 -11.23 12.44
CA HIS A 166 -5.16 -10.33 12.58
C HIS A 166 -6.38 -10.73 11.74
N ALA A 167 -6.19 -11.42 10.61
CA ALA A 167 -7.28 -11.77 9.72
C ALA A 167 -8.13 -13.00 10.12
N PRO A 168 -7.62 -14.07 10.76
CA PRO A 168 -8.39 -15.30 10.90
C PRO A 168 -9.70 -15.12 11.67
N ALA A 169 -9.70 -14.35 12.76
CA ALA A 169 -10.90 -14.14 13.56
C ALA A 169 -11.95 -13.29 12.84
N ARG A 170 -11.50 -12.23 12.16
CA ARG A 170 -12.36 -11.29 11.40
C ARG A 170 -13.02 -12.00 10.22
N LEU A 171 -12.25 -12.76 9.45
CA LEU A 171 -12.76 -13.51 8.30
C LEU A 171 -13.70 -14.65 8.71
N LYS A 172 -13.42 -15.35 9.82
CA LYS A 172 -14.35 -16.35 10.37
C LYS A 172 -15.69 -15.73 10.78
N ALA A 173 -15.68 -14.53 11.39
CA ALA A 173 -16.91 -13.83 11.76
C ALA A 173 -17.76 -13.46 10.53
N ARG A 174 -17.12 -13.23 9.37
CA ARG A 174 -17.77 -13.02 8.08
C ARG A 174 -18.24 -14.29 7.37
N GLN A 175 -17.92 -15.47 7.90
CA GLN A 175 -18.26 -16.76 7.28
C GLN A 175 -17.66 -16.92 5.87
N VAL A 176 -16.44 -16.43 5.67
CA VAL A 176 -15.73 -16.62 4.39
C VAL A 176 -15.51 -18.10 4.09
N PRO A 177 -15.32 -18.47 2.81
CA PRO A 177 -14.93 -19.82 2.42
C PRO A 177 -13.70 -20.36 3.16
N ASP A 178 -13.72 -21.66 3.49
CA ASP A 178 -12.64 -22.31 4.23
C ASP A 178 -11.30 -22.28 3.49
N ASP A 179 -11.30 -22.29 2.16
CA ASP A 179 -10.09 -22.21 1.35
C ASP A 179 -9.32 -20.90 1.59
N LEU A 180 -10.02 -19.77 1.72
CA LEU A 180 -9.40 -18.48 2.07
C LEU A 180 -8.70 -18.55 3.43
N LEU A 181 -9.31 -19.21 4.42
CA LEU A 181 -8.71 -19.43 5.74
C LEU A 181 -7.50 -20.37 5.67
N GLN A 182 -7.51 -21.36 4.76
CA GLN A 182 -6.35 -22.22 4.53
C GLN A 182 -5.21 -21.45 3.87
N ARG A 183 -5.47 -20.62 2.85
CA ARG A 183 -4.46 -19.75 2.23
C ARG A 183 -3.80 -18.83 3.26
N LEU A 184 -4.60 -18.22 4.14
CA LEU A 184 -4.10 -17.41 5.24
C LEU A 184 -3.19 -18.20 6.20
N ARG A 185 -3.52 -19.47 6.50
CA ARG A 185 -2.66 -20.35 7.30
C ARG A 185 -1.32 -20.61 6.61
N LEU A 186 -1.32 -20.77 5.28
CA LEU A 186 -0.11 -21.05 4.50
C LEU A 186 0.88 -19.89 4.51
N PHE A 187 0.42 -18.63 4.59
CA PHE A 187 1.31 -17.47 4.74
C PHE A 187 2.23 -17.58 5.97
N GLY A 188 1.76 -18.24 7.03
CA GLY A 188 2.52 -18.45 8.27
C GLY A 188 3.48 -19.65 8.24
N LEU A 189 3.48 -20.45 7.17
CA LEU A 189 4.35 -21.62 7.04
C LEU A 189 5.66 -21.25 6.34
N PRO A 190 6.81 -21.81 6.77
CA PRO A 190 8.06 -21.67 6.03
C PRO A 190 8.01 -22.48 4.71
N GLY A 191 8.72 -22.03 3.68
CA GLY A 191 8.67 -22.53 2.30
C GLY A 191 8.47 -24.04 2.13
N PRO A 192 9.38 -24.93 2.61
CA PRO A 192 9.24 -26.37 2.40
C PRO A 192 7.94 -26.97 2.97
N ALA A 193 7.47 -26.45 4.11
CA ALA A 193 6.22 -26.88 4.73
C ALA A 193 5.00 -26.30 3.99
N ARG A 194 5.11 -25.09 3.45
CA ARG A 194 4.07 -24.41 2.66
C ARG A 194 3.79 -25.15 1.34
N TYR A 195 4.84 -25.51 0.58
CA TYR A 195 4.70 -26.15 -0.74
C TYR A 195 4.27 -27.62 -0.66
N SER A 196 4.57 -28.30 0.45
CA SER A 196 4.18 -29.69 0.67
C SER A 196 2.77 -29.82 1.26
N ASP A 197 2.09 -28.70 1.51
CA ASP A 197 0.79 -28.70 2.16
C ASP A 197 -0.31 -29.19 1.23
N PRO A 198 -1.24 -30.05 1.69
CA PRO A 198 -2.38 -30.49 0.88
C PRO A 198 -3.29 -29.34 0.38
N HIS A 199 -3.25 -28.18 1.02
CA HIS A 199 -4.04 -27.00 0.64
C HIS A 199 -3.27 -26.01 -0.24
N TRP A 200 -2.06 -26.37 -0.67
CA TRP A 200 -1.30 -25.58 -1.63
C TRP A 200 -2.12 -25.38 -2.93
N PRO A 201 -2.32 -24.12 -3.41
CA PRO A 201 -3.16 -23.84 -4.57
C PRO A 201 -2.59 -24.32 -5.91
N GLY A 202 -1.37 -24.87 -5.92
CA GLY A 202 -0.77 -25.44 -7.13
C GLY A 202 -0.11 -24.42 -8.06
N TYR A 203 0.21 -23.22 -7.57
CA TYR A 203 0.93 -22.22 -8.36
C TYR A 203 2.26 -22.79 -8.86
N THR A 204 2.49 -22.63 -10.17
CA THR A 204 3.74 -22.97 -10.84
C THR A 204 4.57 -21.72 -11.03
N TYR A 205 5.79 -21.70 -10.49
CA TYR A 205 6.74 -20.59 -10.57
C TYR A 205 7.80 -20.82 -11.63
#